data_AF-A0A2M8N6C3-F1
#
_entry.id   AF-A0A2M8N6C3-F1
#
_cell.length_a   1.000
_cell.length_b   1.000
_cell.length_c   1.000
_cell.angle_alpha   90.00
_cell.angle_beta   90.00
_cell.angle_gamma   90.00
#
_symmetry.space_group_name_H-M   'P 1'
#
loop_
_entity.id
_entity.type
_entity.pdbx_description
1 polymer ?
#
loop_
_entity_poly.entity_id
_entity_poly.type
_entity_poly.pdbx_seq_one_letter_code
_entity_poly.pdbx_strand_id
1 'polypeptide(L)'
;MNILKQLYGDNLLIFNGVTYPVIVYPANAATLDTILGDTPQSPRDDFAIYAADHLHKRQQTQLITNGETYVLDELQITPLRITARLGQYFDMVATCDALDHEMRDFLHGKRHSTPLRDAFHACIPPQQALLNGAGRSATIGCAVLTVFHHNGQYQIMLAQRAANLAVGAGLHHVLPAFVMQPPVWS
;
A
#
# COMPACT_ATOMS: atom_id res chain seq x y z
N MET A 1 -21.41 -7.48 15.34
CA MET A 1 -20.62 -8.38 14.47
C MET A 1 -19.57 -7.52 13.77
N ASN A 2 -18.27 -7.81 13.94
CA ASN A 2 -17.19 -6.91 13.49
C ASN A 2 -16.91 -7.11 12.00
N ILE A 3 -17.24 -6.10 11.17
CA ILE A 3 -17.06 -6.13 9.71
C ILE A 3 -15.61 -6.43 9.31
N LEU A 4 -14.64 -5.99 10.12
CA LEU A 4 -13.23 -6.27 9.88
C LEU A 4 -12.91 -7.77 10.03
N LYS A 5 -13.56 -8.46 10.98
CA LYS A 5 -13.35 -9.90 11.20
C LYS A 5 -13.94 -10.74 10.06
N GLN A 6 -15.04 -10.29 9.45
CA GLN A 6 -15.55 -10.90 8.22
C GLN A 6 -14.64 -10.67 7.02
N LEU A 7 -14.02 -9.49 6.92
CA LEU A 7 -13.18 -9.12 5.77
C LEU A 7 -11.76 -9.69 5.85
N TYR A 8 -11.17 -9.79 7.05
CA TYR A 8 -9.74 -10.10 7.24
C TYR A 8 -9.48 -11.34 8.11
N GLY A 9 -10.52 -12.03 8.61
CA GLY A 9 -10.39 -13.23 9.43
C GLY A 9 -9.88 -12.98 10.86
N ASP A 10 -9.22 -13.99 11.46
CA ASP A 10 -8.69 -13.94 12.83
C ASP A 10 -7.35 -13.18 12.97
N ASN A 11 -6.82 -12.62 11.88
CA ASN A 11 -5.51 -11.97 11.84
C ASN A 11 -5.56 -10.47 12.21
N LEU A 12 -6.45 -10.08 13.11
CA LEU A 12 -6.59 -8.67 13.50
C LEU A 12 -5.78 -8.39 14.76
N LEU A 13 -5.00 -7.30 14.75
CA LEU A 13 -4.35 -6.80 15.95
C LEU A 13 -5.41 -6.27 16.92
N ILE A 14 -5.50 -6.87 18.11
CA ILE A 14 -6.29 -6.35 19.21
C ILE A 14 -5.34 -5.66 20.19
N PHE A 15 -5.51 -4.35 20.36
CA PHE A 15 -4.72 -3.55 21.30
C PHE A 15 -5.64 -2.66 22.12
N ASN A 16 -5.60 -2.81 23.44
CA ASN A 16 -6.47 -2.11 24.41
C ASN A 16 -7.98 -2.21 24.07
N GLY A 17 -8.44 -3.39 23.64
CA GLY A 17 -9.85 -3.62 23.31
C GLY A 17 -10.30 -3.05 21.95
N VAL A 18 -9.39 -2.41 21.19
CA VAL A 18 -9.66 -1.93 19.84
C VAL A 18 -9.08 -2.91 18.82
N THR A 19 -9.86 -3.21 17.78
CA THR A 19 -9.47 -4.11 16.69
C THR A 19 -8.94 -3.31 15.51
N TYR A 20 -7.71 -3.58 15.10
CA TYR A 20 -7.04 -2.95 13.97
C TYR A 20 -6.82 -3.97 12.84
N PRO A 21 -6.99 -3.58 11.57
CA PRO A 21 -6.69 -4.42 10.41
C PRO A 21 -5.18 -4.48 10.15
N VAL A 22 -4.40 -4.88 11.15
CA VAL A 22 -2.95 -5.01 11.07
C VAL A 22 -2.60 -6.48 11.27
N ILE A 23 -1.89 -7.06 10.30
CA ILE A 23 -1.29 -8.38 10.38
C ILE A 23 0.21 -8.19 10.56
N VAL A 24 0.81 -8.88 11.54
CA VAL A 24 2.25 -8.79 11.82
C VAL A 24 2.91 -10.13 11.49
N TYR A 25 3.89 -10.10 10.60
CA TYR A 25 4.74 -11.26 10.28
C TYR A 25 6.14 -11.02 10.86
N PRO A 26 6.51 -11.71 11.96
CA PRO A 26 7.78 -11.45 12.63
C PRO A 26 8.97 -11.95 11.80
N ALA A 27 9.96 -11.09 11.58
CA ALA A 27 11.21 -11.40 10.86
C ALA A 27 12.26 -12.06 11.79
N ASN A 28 11.87 -13.13 12.49
CA ASN A 28 12.74 -13.77 13.49
C ASN A 28 14.03 -14.30 12.85
N ALA A 29 15.19 -13.83 13.31
CA ALA A 29 16.53 -14.22 12.84
C ALA A 29 16.78 -14.00 11.34
N ALA A 30 16.04 -13.10 10.69
CA ALA A 30 16.20 -12.81 9.27
C ALA A 30 17.28 -11.73 9.05
N THR A 31 18.18 -11.97 8.09
CA THR A 31 19.06 -10.95 7.52
C THR A 31 18.38 -10.27 6.33
N LEU A 32 18.91 -9.13 5.88
CA LEU A 32 18.45 -8.46 4.66
C LEU A 32 18.39 -9.43 3.47
N ASP A 33 19.43 -10.23 3.28
CA ASP A 33 19.53 -11.20 2.18
C ASP A 33 18.51 -12.35 2.29
N THR A 34 18.03 -12.66 3.49
CA THR A 34 16.97 -13.66 3.67
C THR A 34 15.57 -13.10 3.47
N ILE A 35 15.38 -11.79 3.71
CA ILE A 35 14.10 -11.12 3.54
C ILE A 35 13.91 -10.69 2.09
N LEU A 36 14.95 -10.21 1.43
CA LEU A 36 14.83 -9.72 0.06
C LEU A 36 14.86 -10.88 -0.93
N GLY A 37 13.93 -10.83 -1.87
CA GLY A 37 13.87 -11.70 -3.02
C GLY A 37 15.06 -11.53 -3.96
N ASP A 38 15.03 -12.30 -5.05
CA ASP A 38 15.97 -12.13 -6.16
C ASP A 38 15.78 -10.77 -6.83
N THR A 39 16.69 -10.42 -7.74
CA THR A 39 16.63 -9.19 -8.53
C THR A 39 15.23 -8.97 -9.12
N PRO A 40 14.64 -7.78 -8.99
CA PRO A 40 13.29 -7.52 -9.45
C PRO A 40 13.09 -7.82 -10.93
N GLN A 41 11.98 -8.52 -11.23
CA GLN A 41 11.62 -8.88 -12.60
C GLN A 41 11.05 -7.68 -13.37
N SER A 42 10.94 -7.83 -14.70
CA SER A 42 10.33 -6.84 -15.59
C SER A 42 8.91 -6.43 -15.15
N PRO A 43 8.46 -5.21 -15.53
CA PRO A 43 7.11 -4.75 -15.25
C PRO A 43 6.01 -5.70 -15.74
N ARG A 44 4.86 -5.62 -15.07
CA ARG A 44 3.63 -6.34 -15.43
C ARG A 44 2.72 -5.44 -16.24
N ASP A 45 1.99 -6.04 -17.18
CA ASP A 45 0.93 -5.43 -17.98
C ASP A 45 -0.45 -6.09 -17.75
N ASP A 46 -0.53 -7.07 -16.85
CA ASP A 46 -1.72 -7.89 -16.57
C ASP A 46 -2.57 -7.34 -15.40
N PHE A 47 -2.89 -6.04 -15.44
CA PHE A 47 -3.71 -5.42 -14.40
C PHE A 47 -5.17 -5.90 -14.46
N ALA A 48 -5.69 -6.38 -13.31
CA ALA A 48 -7.10 -6.76 -13.16
C ALA A 48 -8.01 -5.53 -13.09
N ILE A 49 -7.46 -4.39 -12.66
CA ILE A 49 -8.12 -3.10 -12.64
C ILE A 49 -7.20 -2.04 -13.21
N TYR A 50 -7.74 -1.09 -13.97
CA TYR A 50 -6.98 0.07 -14.45
C TYR A 50 -7.92 1.25 -14.70
N ALA A 51 -7.93 2.24 -13.80
CA ALA A 51 -8.78 3.42 -13.86
C ALA A 51 -8.05 4.59 -14.53
N ALA A 52 -7.96 4.56 -15.87
CA ALA A 52 -7.28 5.59 -16.65
C ALA A 52 -7.83 7.01 -16.38
N ASP A 53 -9.15 7.15 -16.23
CA ASP A 53 -9.78 8.44 -15.92
C ASP A 53 -9.35 9.01 -14.57
N HIS A 54 -9.10 8.15 -13.58
CA HIS A 54 -8.60 8.57 -12.27
C HIS A 54 -7.18 9.12 -12.39
N LEU A 55 -6.29 8.41 -13.09
CA LEU A 55 -4.94 8.90 -13.38
C LEU A 55 -4.99 10.23 -14.15
N HIS A 56 -5.82 10.32 -15.18
CA HIS A 56 -5.95 11.55 -15.97
C HIS A 56 -6.38 12.74 -15.09
N LYS A 57 -7.37 12.54 -14.23
CA LYS A 57 -7.81 13.56 -13.26
C LYS A 57 -6.69 13.98 -12.30
N ARG A 58 -5.85 13.04 -11.84
CA ARG A 58 -4.67 13.37 -11.01
C ARG A 58 -3.67 14.23 -11.76
N GLN A 59 -3.34 13.87 -13.00
CA GLN A 59 -2.40 14.62 -13.83
C GLN A 59 -2.87 16.06 -14.11
N GLN A 60 -4.17 16.29 -14.20
CA GLN A 60 -4.74 17.63 -14.37
C GLN A 60 -4.73 18.48 -13.10
N THR A 61 -4.76 17.85 -11.92
CA THR A 61 -4.93 18.54 -10.64
C THR A 61 -3.66 18.62 -9.81
N GLN A 62 -2.59 17.91 -10.20
CA GLN A 62 -1.39 17.71 -9.41
C GLN A 62 -0.16 17.65 -10.31
N LEU A 63 0.99 18.12 -9.81
CA LEU A 63 2.27 17.95 -10.48
C LEU A 63 2.85 16.58 -10.11
N ILE A 64 2.68 15.59 -10.99
CA ILE A 64 3.20 14.23 -10.80
C ILE A 64 4.05 13.79 -11.98
N THR A 65 5.07 12.98 -11.72
CA THR A 65 5.95 12.37 -12.72
C THR A 65 5.79 10.86 -12.71
N ASN A 66 6.04 10.24 -13.87
CA ASN A 66 6.02 8.78 -13.99
C ASN A 66 7.41 8.21 -13.73
N GLY A 67 7.76 8.07 -12.45
CA GLY A 67 9.01 7.44 -12.04
C GLY A 67 8.87 5.92 -11.94
N GLU A 68 9.99 5.23 -12.15
CA GLU A 68 10.08 3.79 -11.85
C GLU A 68 9.99 3.56 -10.33
N THR A 69 9.41 2.43 -9.96
CA THR A 69 9.16 2.02 -8.58
C THR A 69 9.39 0.53 -8.41
N TYR A 70 9.65 0.08 -7.19
CA TYR A 70 9.50 -1.33 -6.85
C TYR A 70 8.04 -1.63 -6.52
N VAL A 71 7.47 -2.67 -7.11
CA VAL A 71 6.13 -3.17 -6.82
C VAL A 71 6.21 -4.55 -6.19
N LEU A 72 5.32 -4.86 -5.25
CA LEU A 72 5.24 -6.17 -4.61
C LEU A 72 4.91 -7.24 -5.66
N ASP A 73 5.72 -8.29 -5.72
CA ASP A 73 5.34 -9.51 -6.44
C ASP A 73 4.65 -10.47 -5.47
N GLU A 74 5.39 -10.94 -4.47
CA GLU A 74 4.94 -11.88 -3.46
C GLU A 74 5.56 -11.55 -2.08
N LEU A 75 4.77 -11.79 -1.02
CA LEU A 75 5.16 -11.83 0.37
C LEU A 75 4.98 -13.27 0.87
N GLN A 76 6.09 -13.98 0.98
CA GLN A 76 6.15 -15.29 1.62
C GLN A 76 6.29 -15.08 3.13
N ILE A 77 5.52 -15.80 3.93
CA ILE A 77 5.49 -15.61 5.40
C ILE A 77 6.48 -16.56 6.11
N THR A 78 6.75 -17.74 5.52
CA THR A 78 7.56 -18.78 6.15
C THR A 78 8.47 -19.47 5.11
N PRO A 79 9.77 -19.13 5.03
CA PRO A 79 10.42 -18.00 5.70
C PRO A 79 9.89 -16.65 5.20
N LEU A 80 10.03 -15.59 6.01
CA LEU A 80 9.61 -14.25 5.60
C LEU A 80 10.47 -13.77 4.43
N ARG A 81 9.86 -13.58 3.26
CA ARG A 81 10.55 -13.10 2.05
C ARG A 81 9.63 -12.18 1.25
N ILE A 82 10.19 -11.08 0.74
CA ILE A 82 9.52 -10.10 -0.13
C ILE A 82 10.20 -10.16 -1.49
N THR A 83 9.48 -10.59 -2.51
CA THR A 83 9.89 -10.47 -3.90
C THR A 83 9.23 -9.24 -4.52
N ALA A 84 9.95 -8.58 -5.41
CA ALA A 84 9.50 -7.36 -6.07
C ALA A 84 9.66 -7.46 -7.58
N ARG A 85 8.98 -6.57 -8.29
CA ARG A 85 9.17 -6.29 -9.71
C ARG A 85 9.41 -4.81 -9.90
N LEU A 86 9.86 -4.44 -11.10
CA LEU A 86 9.83 -3.05 -11.53
C LEU A 86 8.39 -2.68 -11.89
N GLY A 87 8.04 -1.42 -11.69
CA GLY A 87 6.73 -0.87 -12.06
C GLY A 87 6.79 0.64 -12.19
N GLN A 88 5.67 1.26 -12.56
CA GLN A 88 5.61 2.70 -12.78
C GLN A 88 4.66 3.37 -11.80
N TYR A 89 5.01 4.58 -11.37
CA TYR A 89 4.20 5.35 -10.42
C TYR A 89 2.78 5.61 -10.96
N PHE A 90 2.62 5.88 -12.25
CA PHE A 90 1.30 6.11 -12.84
C PHE A 90 0.42 4.85 -12.84
N ASP A 91 0.99 3.66 -12.97
CA ASP A 91 0.23 2.42 -12.84
C ASP A 91 -0.27 2.24 -11.40
N MET A 92 0.53 2.61 -10.40
CA MET A 92 0.08 2.61 -9.01
C MET A 92 -1.08 3.58 -8.80
N VAL A 93 -1.03 4.76 -9.42
CA VAL A 93 -2.13 5.73 -9.37
C VAL A 93 -3.38 5.19 -10.05
N ALA A 94 -3.26 4.59 -11.24
CA ALA A 94 -4.38 4.04 -11.99
C ALA A 94 -4.99 2.78 -11.36
N THR A 95 -4.26 2.07 -10.50
CA THR A 95 -4.71 0.82 -9.88
C THR A 95 -4.98 0.98 -8.38
N CYS A 96 -3.92 1.09 -7.57
CA CYS A 96 -4.00 1.13 -6.11
C CYS A 96 -4.60 2.42 -5.56
N ASP A 97 -4.19 3.60 -6.03
CA ASP A 97 -4.76 4.87 -5.57
C ASP A 97 -6.23 5.01 -5.96
N ALA A 98 -6.59 4.58 -7.17
CA ALA A 98 -7.98 4.55 -7.63
C ALA A 98 -8.85 3.63 -6.76
N LEU A 99 -8.36 2.44 -6.43
CA LEU A 99 -9.04 1.50 -5.54
C LEU A 99 -9.17 2.06 -4.11
N ASP A 100 -8.12 2.65 -3.54
CA ASP A 100 -8.18 3.29 -2.21
C ASP A 100 -9.20 4.43 -2.18
N HIS A 101 -9.22 5.27 -3.22
CA HIS A 101 -10.21 6.34 -3.36
C HIS A 101 -11.64 5.83 -3.43
N GLU A 102 -11.91 4.79 -4.23
CA GLU A 102 -13.23 4.15 -4.28
C GLU A 102 -13.66 3.66 -2.89
N MET A 103 -12.75 2.97 -2.18
CA MET A 103 -13.04 2.42 -0.86
C MET A 103 -13.34 3.51 0.17
N ARG A 104 -12.58 4.60 0.16
CA ARG A 104 -12.83 5.75 1.03
C ARG A 104 -14.16 6.43 0.72
N ASP A 105 -14.45 6.66 -0.56
CA ASP A 105 -15.71 7.28 -0.98
C ASP A 105 -16.91 6.41 -0.58
N PHE A 106 -16.81 5.09 -0.72
CA PHE A 106 -17.83 4.14 -0.24
C PHE A 106 -18.01 4.21 1.28
N LEU A 107 -16.91 4.14 2.05
CA LEU A 107 -16.95 4.21 3.52
C LEU A 107 -17.49 5.54 4.05
N HIS A 108 -17.28 6.64 3.33
CA HIS A 108 -17.82 7.95 3.67
C HIS A 108 -19.24 8.19 3.12
N GLY A 109 -19.87 7.20 2.50
CA GLY A 109 -21.22 7.32 1.94
C GLY A 109 -21.33 8.24 0.72
N LYS A 110 -20.20 8.60 0.10
CA LYS A 110 -20.14 9.39 -1.14
C LYS A 110 -20.39 8.55 -2.39
N ARG A 111 -20.35 7.21 -2.25
CA ARG A 111 -20.59 6.23 -3.29
C ARG A 111 -21.38 5.04 -2.70
N HIS A 112 -22.20 4.38 -3.52
CA HIS A 112 -23.05 3.26 -3.11
C HIS A 112 -22.59 1.87 -3.61
N SER A 113 -21.53 1.80 -4.40
CA SER A 113 -20.98 0.56 -4.96
C SER A 113 -19.45 0.59 -5.03
N THR A 114 -18.82 -0.57 -5.24
CA THR A 114 -17.35 -0.71 -5.31
C THR A 114 -16.91 -1.48 -6.57
N PRO A 115 -17.19 -0.96 -7.78
CA PRO A 115 -16.91 -1.68 -9.03
C PRO A 115 -15.43 -2.02 -9.24
N LEU A 116 -14.47 -1.17 -8.82
CA LEU A 116 -13.05 -1.51 -8.93
C LEU A 116 -12.70 -2.66 -7.99
N ARG A 117 -13.18 -2.63 -6.75
CA ARG A 117 -12.99 -3.73 -5.80
C ARG A 117 -13.60 -5.03 -6.32
N ASP A 118 -14.81 -4.95 -6.87
CA ASP A 118 -15.54 -6.13 -7.35
C ASP A 118 -14.84 -6.74 -8.58
N ALA A 119 -14.39 -5.91 -9.52
CA ALA A 119 -13.58 -6.34 -10.65
C ALA A 119 -12.25 -6.97 -10.20
N PHE A 120 -11.55 -6.33 -9.26
CA PHE A 120 -10.30 -6.84 -8.72
C PHE A 120 -10.48 -8.22 -8.08
N HIS A 121 -11.51 -8.39 -7.24
CA HIS A 121 -11.78 -9.66 -6.56
C HIS A 121 -12.50 -10.72 -7.40
N ALA A 122 -13.02 -10.37 -8.58
CA ALA A 122 -13.42 -11.35 -9.57
C ALA A 122 -12.21 -12.12 -10.14
N CYS A 123 -11.03 -11.49 -10.15
CA CYS A 123 -9.79 -12.08 -10.64
C CYS A 123 -8.88 -12.60 -9.50
N ILE A 124 -8.78 -11.85 -8.40
CA ILE A 124 -7.80 -12.09 -7.33
C ILE A 124 -8.52 -12.34 -5.99
N PRO A 125 -8.44 -13.56 -5.42
CA PRO A 125 -9.03 -13.85 -4.11
C PRO A 125 -8.51 -12.90 -3.02
N PRO A 126 -9.36 -12.49 -2.05
CA PRO A 126 -8.96 -11.56 -0.99
C PRO A 126 -7.70 -11.97 -0.21
N GLN A 127 -7.54 -13.26 0.09
CA GLN A 127 -6.39 -13.78 0.81
C GLN A 127 -5.09 -13.64 -0.01
N GLN A 128 -5.17 -13.81 -1.34
CA GLN A 128 -4.02 -13.64 -2.23
C GLN A 128 -3.64 -12.16 -2.37
N ALA A 129 -4.62 -11.27 -2.44
CA ALA A 129 -4.39 -9.82 -2.55
C ALA A 129 -3.61 -9.22 -1.36
N LEU A 130 -3.59 -9.91 -0.21
CA LEU A 130 -2.79 -9.52 0.96
C LEU A 130 -1.31 -9.91 0.83
N LEU A 131 -1.03 -10.97 0.08
CA LEU A 131 0.29 -11.60 0.01
C LEU A 131 0.96 -11.44 -1.34
N ASN A 132 0.29 -10.89 -2.35
CA ASN A 132 0.90 -10.64 -3.64
C ASN A 132 0.37 -9.36 -4.28
N GLY A 133 1.12 -8.82 -5.24
CA GLY A 133 0.74 -7.63 -5.99
C GLY A 133 -0.07 -7.93 -7.25
N ALA A 134 -0.54 -9.16 -7.46
CA ALA A 134 -1.21 -9.53 -8.71
C ALA A 134 -2.43 -8.65 -9.02
N GLY A 135 -2.61 -8.30 -10.30
CA GLY A 135 -3.75 -7.53 -10.78
C GLY A 135 -3.72 -6.02 -10.48
N ARG A 136 -2.65 -5.49 -9.86
CA ARG A 136 -2.46 -4.06 -9.57
C ARG A 136 -0.99 -3.70 -9.49
N SER A 137 -0.65 -2.41 -9.55
CA SER A 137 0.72 -1.93 -9.31
C SER A 137 0.89 -1.62 -7.83
N ALA A 138 1.16 -2.66 -7.04
CA ALA A 138 1.29 -2.58 -5.57
C ALA A 138 2.67 -2.02 -5.16
N THR A 139 2.91 -0.74 -5.39
CA THR A 139 4.18 -0.07 -5.05
C THR A 139 4.57 -0.27 -3.59
N ILE A 140 5.84 -0.61 -3.37
CA ILE A 140 6.44 -0.79 -2.06
C ILE A 140 6.84 0.58 -1.51
N GLY A 141 6.22 0.95 -0.39
CA GLY A 141 6.59 2.12 0.41
C GLY A 141 7.27 1.72 1.71
N CYS A 142 8.11 2.63 2.23
CA CYS A 142 8.63 2.56 3.58
C CYS A 142 7.98 3.67 4.42
N ALA A 143 7.57 3.33 5.63
CA ALA A 143 7.03 4.27 6.60
C ALA A 143 7.52 3.90 8.00
N VAL A 144 8.02 4.87 8.76
CA VAL A 144 8.63 4.65 10.06
C VAL A 144 7.84 5.38 11.15
N LEU A 145 7.39 4.64 12.16
CA LEU A 145 6.84 5.23 13.39
C LEU A 145 7.99 5.56 14.35
N THR A 146 8.37 6.82 14.42
CA THR A 146 9.35 7.27 15.41
C THR A 146 8.67 7.55 16.74
N VAL A 147 9.06 6.79 17.76
CA VAL A 147 8.64 6.97 19.16
C VAL A 147 9.83 7.45 19.97
N PHE A 148 9.66 8.52 20.75
CA PHE A 148 10.73 9.07 21.58
C PHE A 148 10.20 9.49 22.95
N HIS A 149 11.08 9.45 23.96
CA HIS A 149 10.73 9.84 25.32
C HIS A 149 11.08 11.32 25.56
N HIS A 150 10.10 12.12 25.96
CA HIS A 150 10.26 13.54 26.21
C HIS A 150 9.40 13.98 27.40
N ASN A 151 9.99 14.69 28.36
CA ASN A 151 9.33 15.17 29.60
C ASN A 151 8.53 14.09 30.35
N GLY A 152 9.11 12.89 30.49
CA GLY A 152 8.48 11.79 31.25
C GLY A 152 7.35 11.07 30.51
N GLN A 153 7.16 11.32 29.21
CA GLN A 153 6.12 10.70 28.39
C GLN A 153 6.69 10.19 27.05
N TYR A 154 6.08 9.16 26.48
CA TYR A 154 6.35 8.74 25.12
C TYR A 154 5.54 9.58 24.13
N GLN A 155 6.22 10.09 23.11
CA GLN A 155 5.64 10.87 22.03
C GLN A 155 5.90 10.20 20.69
N ILE A 156 5.04 10.48 19.72
CA ILE A 156 5.17 10.01 18.35
C ILE A 156 5.38 11.18 17.41
N MET A 157 6.23 10.99 16.41
CA MET A 157 6.44 12.00 15.37
C MET A 157 5.46 11.77 14.22
N LEU A 158 4.60 12.76 14.00
CA LEU A 158 3.64 12.81 12.89
C LEU A 158 3.86 14.11 12.11
N ALA A 159 3.56 14.06 10.81
CA ALA A 159 3.55 15.23 9.93
C ALA A 159 2.22 15.29 9.19
N GLN A 160 1.74 16.51 8.92
CA GLN A 160 0.62 16.70 8.01
C GLN A 160 1.14 16.77 6.57
N ARG A 161 0.56 15.97 5.69
CA ARG A 161 0.87 15.99 4.25
C ARG A 161 0.38 17.29 3.63
N ALA A 162 1.17 17.85 2.72
CA ALA A 162 0.77 19.04 1.98
C ALA A 162 -0.54 18.78 1.20
N ALA A 163 -1.34 19.84 1.02
CA ALA A 163 -2.65 19.75 0.38
C ALA A 163 -2.57 19.49 -1.14
N ASN A 164 -1.39 19.67 -1.74
CA ASN A 164 -1.11 19.52 -3.16
C ASN A 164 -0.33 18.23 -3.47
N LEU A 165 -0.52 17.17 -2.69
CA LEU A 165 0.02 15.84 -3.01
C LEU A 165 -1.02 15.00 -3.75
N ALA A 166 -0.57 14.22 -4.73
CA ALA A 166 -1.48 13.38 -5.51
C ALA A 166 -2.15 12.28 -4.70
N VAL A 167 -1.44 11.72 -3.72
CA VAL A 167 -1.95 10.65 -2.84
C VAL A 167 -1.95 11.15 -1.39
N GLY A 168 -3.11 11.04 -0.73
CA GLY A 168 -3.27 11.35 0.70
C GLY A 168 -3.01 12.81 1.09
N ALA A 169 -3.32 13.77 0.22
CA ALA A 169 -3.20 15.21 0.52
C ALA A 169 -3.93 15.60 1.83
N GLY A 170 -3.29 16.44 2.64
CA GLY A 170 -3.87 16.98 3.87
C GLY A 170 -3.98 16.00 5.06
N LEU A 171 -3.66 14.73 4.86
CA LEU A 171 -3.75 13.70 5.90
C LEU A 171 -2.53 13.71 6.82
N HIS A 172 -2.73 13.35 8.09
CA HIS A 172 -1.62 13.04 8.99
C HIS A 172 -0.92 11.75 8.56
N HIS A 173 0.40 11.73 8.65
CA HIS A 173 1.24 10.63 8.26
C HIS A 173 2.44 10.49 9.21
N VAL A 174 2.99 9.29 9.33
CA VAL A 174 4.26 9.08 10.04
C VAL A 174 5.44 9.65 9.24
N LEU A 175 6.52 10.00 9.92
CA LEU A 175 7.74 10.56 9.32
C LEU A 175 8.97 9.83 9.87
N PRO A 176 9.90 9.36 9.01
CA PRO A 176 9.90 9.44 7.55
C PRO A 176 8.95 8.44 6.85
N ALA A 177 8.49 8.80 5.65
CA ALA A 177 7.80 7.88 4.76
C ALA A 177 8.02 8.23 3.28
N PHE A 178 8.23 7.22 2.44
CA PHE A 178 8.59 7.38 1.02
C PHE A 178 8.29 6.12 0.20
N VAL A 179 8.23 6.27 -1.12
CA VAL A 179 8.17 5.16 -2.08
C VAL A 179 9.59 4.66 -2.36
N MET A 180 9.78 3.35 -2.38
CA MET A 180 11.06 2.75 -2.77
C MET A 180 11.20 2.81 -4.30
N GLN A 181 12.30 3.38 -4.77
CA GLN A 181 12.61 3.51 -6.19
C GLN A 181 13.94 2.84 -6.50
N PRO A 182 14.11 2.27 -7.70
CA PRO A 182 15.40 1.78 -8.14
C PRO A 182 16.43 2.92 -8.25
N PRO A 183 17.71 2.63 -7.99
CA PRO A 183 18.76 3.62 -8.14
C PRO A 183 18.85 4.08 -9.59
N VAL A 184 18.88 5.40 -9.78
CA VAL A 184 19.23 5.99 -11.08
C VAL A 184 20.75 5.92 -11.18
N TRP A 185 21.28 4.90 -11.85
CA TRP A 185 22.70 4.87 -12.21
C TRP A 185 22.90 5.80 -13.40
N SER A 186 23.43 7.00 -13.14
CA SER A 186 23.94 7.93 -14.15
C SER A 186 25.38 7.63 -14.50
#